data_AF-A0A2E7RNJ4-F1
#
_entry.id   AF-A0A2E7RNJ4-F1
#
_cell.length_a   1.000
_cell.length_b   1.000
_cell.length_c   1.000
_cell.angle_alpha   90.00
_cell.angle_beta   90.00
_cell.angle_gamma   90.00
#
_symmetry.space_group_name_H-M   'P 1'
#
loop_
_entity.id
_entity.type
_entity.pdbx_description
1 polymer ?
#
loop_
_entity_poly.entity_id
_entity_poly.type
_entity_poly.pdbx_seq_one_letter_code
_entity_poly.pdbx_strand_id
1 'polypeptide(L)' 'MIQIGIPELLIIILVFFVAAKPEKISKYLRDLMKSFIKIRSTFDNAKEDLEREFNYQELKQEVFNEKKMKEFDKEDE' A
#
# COMPACT_ATOMS: atom_id res chain seq x y z
N MET A 1 -0.97 -20.28 24.11
CA MET A 1 -1.85 -19.18 23.65
C MET A 1 -1.48 -17.97 24.48
N ILE A 2 -1.09 -16.86 23.85
CA ILE A 2 -0.74 -15.64 24.60
C ILE A 2 -2.05 -15.02 25.07
N GLN A 3 -2.44 -15.33 26.31
CA GLN A 3 -3.63 -14.78 26.95
C GLN A 3 -3.25 -13.44 27.60
N ILE A 4 -2.90 -12.46 26.75
CA ILE A 4 -2.60 -11.09 27.20
C ILE A 4 -3.94 -10.38 27.36
N GLY A 5 -4.26 -9.99 28.59
CA GLY A 5 -5.36 -9.09 28.86
C GLY A 5 -4.98 -7.65 28.49
N ILE A 6 -5.99 -6.78 28.54
CA ILE A 6 -5.80 -5.32 28.40
C ILE A 6 -4.75 -4.78 29.40
N PRO A 7 -4.71 -5.22 30.68
CA PRO A 7 -3.71 -4.74 31.65
C PRO A 7 -2.28 -5.10 31.27
N GLU A 8 -2.02 -6.33 30.83
CA GLU A 8 -0.69 -6.79 30.44
C GLU A 8 -0.19 -6.05 29.19
N LEU A 9 -1.10 -5.75 28.24
CA LEU A 9 -0.77 -4.93 27.08
C LEU A 9 -0.34 -3.51 27.47
N LEU A 10 -1.00 -2.89 28.45
CA LEU A 10 -0.61 -1.57 28.96
C LEU A 10 0.80 -1.57 29.56
N ILE A 11 1.15 -2.62 30.31
CA ILE A 11 2.50 -2.77 30.89
C ILE A 11 3.54 -2.89 29.77
N ILE A 12 3.27 -3.69 28.74
CA ILE A 12 4.17 -3.85 27.59
C ILE A 12 4.36 -2.51 26.88
N ILE A 13 3.27 -1.77 26.62
CA ILE A 13 3.33 -0.43 26.01
C ILE A 13 4.16 0.51 26.88
N LEU A 14 3.97 0.50 28.20
CA LEU A 14 4.72 1.34 29.12
C LEU A 14 6.22 1.04 29.07
N VAL A 15 6.60 -0.24 29.14
CA VAL A 15 8.00 -0.67 29.01
C VAL A 15 8.58 -0.22 27.66
N PHE A 16 7.82 -0.38 26.58
CA PHE A 16 8.24 0.03 25.25
C PHE A 16 8.44 1.54 25.15
N PHE A 17 7.54 2.35 25.73
CA PHE A 17 7.65 3.80 25.76
C PHE A 17 8.86 4.27 26.57
N VAL A 18 9.10 3.66 27.73
CA VAL A 18 10.27 3.97 28.58
C VAL A 18 11.57 3.59 27.85
N ALA A 19 11.61 2.43 27.20
CA ALA A 19 12.77 1.98 26.42
C ALA A 19 13.02 2.82 25.17
N ALA A 20 11.96 3.21 24.45
CA ALA A 20 12.04 3.95 23.18
C ALA A 20 12.39 5.44 23.33
N LYS A 21 12.49 5.95 24.58
CA LYS A 21 12.60 7.36 24.95
C LYS A 21 11.47 8.21 24.34
N PRO A 22 10.48 8.65 25.14
CA PRO A 22 9.27 9.29 24.61
C PRO A 22 9.54 10.57 23.82
N GLU A 23 10.64 11.24 24.12
CA GLU A 23 11.11 12.46 23.44
C GLU A 23 11.31 12.28 21.93
N LYS A 24 11.60 11.05 21.48
CA LYS A 24 11.83 10.73 20.07
C LYS A 24 10.61 10.11 19.38
N ILE A 25 9.53 9.79 20.10
CA ILE A 25 8.32 9.17 19.52
C ILE A 25 7.72 10.06 18.45
N SER A 26 7.61 11.36 18.71
CA SER A 26 7.14 12.34 17.73
C SER A 26 8.03 12.39 16.48
N LYS A 27 9.35 12.17 16.64
CA LYS A 27 10.29 12.11 15.52
C LYS A 27 10.08 10.83 14.70
N TYR A 28 9.97 9.67 15.37
CA TYR A 28 9.69 8.40 14.70
C TYR A 28 8.36 8.42 13.96
N LEU A 29 7.30 8.97 14.56
CA LEU A 29 6.00 9.12 13.90
C LEU A 29 6.08 10.04 12.68
N ARG A 30 6.83 11.14 12.76
CA ARG A 30 7.08 12.04 11.62
C ARG A 30 7.87 11.34 10.52
N ASP A 31 8.88 10.56 10.85
CA ASP A 31 9.72 9.86 9.88
C ASP A 31 8.93 8.71 9.21
N LEU A 32 8.07 8.01 9.96
CA LEU A 32 7.13 7.03 9.41
C LEU A 32 6.11 7.69 8.47
N MET A 33 5.49 8.80 8.87
CA MET A 33 4.56 9.54 8.00
C MET A 33 5.26 10.06 6.74
N LYS A 34 6.46 10.62 6.87
CA LYS A 34 7.25 11.07 5.71
C LYS A 34 7.58 9.91 4.77
N SER A 35 7.95 8.75 5.31
CA SER A 35 8.22 7.56 4.50
C SER A 35 6.96 7.06 3.81
N PHE A 36 5.82 7.08 4.50
CA PHE A 36 4.53 6.68 3.93
C PHE A 36 4.08 7.63 2.81
N ILE A 37 4.22 8.94 3.02
CA ILE A 37 3.94 9.97 2.00
C ILE A 37 4.91 9.80 0.82
N LYS A 38 6.19 9.53 1.08
CA LYS A 38 7.18 9.32 0.02
C LYS A 38 6.85 8.09 -0.83
N ILE A 39 6.53 6.96 -0.20
CA ILE A 39 6.10 5.73 -0.89
C ILE A 39 4.84 5.99 -1.69
N ARG A 40 3.85 6.66 -1.10
CA ARG A 40 2.61 7.04 -1.79
C ARG A 40 2.89 7.95 -2.99
N SER A 41 3.73 8.98 -2.82
CA SER A 41 4.12 9.88 -3.89
C SER A 41 4.91 9.17 -4.98
N THR A 42 5.73 8.17 -4.66
CA THR A 42 6.43 7.35 -5.66
C THR A 42 5.44 6.49 -6.44
N PHE A 43 4.40 5.95 -5.79
CA PHE A 43 3.31 5.25 -6.48
C PHE A 43 2.44 6.17 -7.32
N ASP A 44 2.11 7.38 -6.82
CA ASP A 44 1.32 8.36 -7.55
C ASP A 44 2.11 8.90 -8.76
N ASN A 45 3.40 9.23 -8.60
CA ASN A 45 4.27 9.61 -9.72
C ASN A 45 4.47 8.43 -10.70
N ALA A 46 4.69 7.20 -10.22
CA ALA A 46 4.80 6.05 -11.12
C ALA A 46 3.49 5.78 -11.84
N LYS A 47 2.33 6.06 -11.22
CA LYS A 47 1.02 5.98 -11.86
C LYS A 47 0.81 7.10 -12.86
N GLU A 48 1.25 8.31 -12.57
CA GLU A 48 1.17 9.47 -13.46
C GLU A 48 2.13 9.35 -14.65
N ASP A 49 3.35 8.83 -14.42
CA ASP A 49 4.31 8.46 -15.45
C ASP A 49 3.80 7.27 -16.26
N LEU A 50 3.23 6.23 -15.62
CA LEU A 50 2.53 5.17 -16.35
C LEU A 50 1.34 5.73 -17.14
N GLU A 51 0.57 6.69 -16.63
CA GLU A 51 -0.58 7.25 -17.35
C GLU A 51 -0.13 8.14 -18.52
N ARG A 52 1.05 8.77 -18.42
CA ARG A 52 1.70 9.53 -19.51
C ARG A 52 2.39 8.65 -20.55
N GLU A 53 3.02 7.57 -20.14
CA GLU A 53 3.87 6.72 -21.00
C GLU A 53 3.11 5.49 -21.51
N PHE A 54 2.28 4.88 -20.67
CA PHE A 54 1.26 3.88 -21.00
C PHE A 54 -0.11 4.54 -20.97
N ASN A 55 -0.44 5.27 -22.03
CA ASN A 55 -1.77 5.82 -22.26
C ASN A 55 -2.83 4.74 -21.92
N TYR A 56 -3.52 4.88 -20.79
CA TYR A 56 -4.39 3.87 -20.15
C TYR A 56 -5.47 3.31 -21.10
N GLN A 57 -5.69 3.99 -22.24
CA GLN A 57 -6.46 3.50 -23.37
C GLN A 57 -5.87 2.25 -24.04
N GLU A 58 -4.56 2.16 -24.26
CA GLU A 58 -3.94 0.99 -24.92
C GLU A 58 -4.05 -0.27 -24.06
N LEU A 59 -3.72 -0.20 -22.76
CA LEU A 59 -3.86 -1.36 -21.86
C LEU A 59 -5.33 -1.79 -21.73
N LYS A 60 -6.26 -0.83 -21.65
CA LYS A 60 -7.70 -1.12 -21.63
C LYS A 60 -8.15 -1.76 -22.94
N GLN A 61 -7.61 -1.30 -24.07
CA GLN A 61 -7.98 -1.78 -25.39
C GLN A 61 -7.39 -3.17 -25.68
N GLU A 62 -6.16 -3.46 -25.23
CA GLU A 62 -5.57 -4.79 -25.31
C GLU A 62 -6.32 -5.79 -24.41
N VAL A 63 -6.59 -5.44 -23.16
CA VAL A 63 -7.38 -6.30 -22.24
C VAL A 63 -8.81 -6.49 -22.77
N PHE A 64 -9.39 -5.46 -23.42
CA PHE A 64 -10.71 -5.57 -24.05
C PHE A 64 -10.68 -6.45 -25.30
N ASN A 65 -9.69 -6.29 -26.19
CA ASN A 65 -9.54 -7.11 -27.38
C ASN A 65 -9.28 -8.58 -27.03
N GLU A 66 -8.42 -8.84 -26.04
CA GLU A 66 -8.13 -10.19 -25.57
C GLU A 66 -9.38 -10.84 -24.96
N LYS A 67 -10.15 -10.10 -24.14
CA LYS A 67 -11.42 -10.58 -23.62
C LYS A 67 -12.43 -10.88 -24.74
N LYS A 68 -12.54 -9.99 -25.72
CA LYS A 68 -13.49 -10.14 -26.83
C LYS A 68 -13.11 -11.30 -27.75
N MET A 69 -11.82 -11.49 -28.06
CA MET A 69 -11.35 -12.66 -28.82
C MET A 69 -11.68 -13.97 -28.09
N LYS A 70 -11.52 -14.00 -26.76
CA LYS A 70 -11.89 -15.17 -25.94
C LYS A 70 -13.40 -15.43 -25.84
N GLU A 71 -14.23 -14.44 -26.13
CA GLU A 71 -15.69 -14.62 -26.23
C GLU A 71 -16.07 -15.12 -27.63
N PHE A 72 -15.48 -14.59 -28.70
CA PHE A 72 -15.70 -15.08 -30.05
C PHE A 72 -15.23 -16.52 -30.25
N ASP A 73 -14.07 -16.91 -29.69
CA ASP A 73 -13.59 -18.29 -29.73
C ASP A 73 -14.51 -19.30 -29.01
N LYS A 74 -15.42 -18.83 -28.15
CA LYS A 74 -16.39 -19.69 -27.43
C LYS A 74 -17.77 -19.73 -28.07
N GLU A 75 -18.07 -18.83 -29.00
CA GLU A 75 -19.34 -18.81 -29.73
C GLU A 75 -19.28 -19.61 -31.03
N ASP A 76 -18.08 -19.93 -31.52
CA ASP A 76 -17.84 -20.74 -32.72
C ASP A 76 -17.66 -22.26 -32.45
N GLU A 77 -17.91 -22.73 -31.20
CA GLU A 77 -17.92 -24.15 -30.78
C GLU A 77 -19.35 -24.61 -30.39
#